data_AF-A0A5J4RIX6-F1
#
_entry.id   AF-A0A5J4RIX6-F1
#
_cell.length_a   1.000
_cell.length_b   1.000
_cell.length_c   1.000
_cell.angle_alpha   90.00
_cell.angle_beta   90.00
_cell.angle_gamma   90.00
#
_symmetry.space_group_name_H-M   'P 1'
#
loop_
_entity.id
_entity.type
_entity.pdbx_description
1 polymer ?
#
loop_
_entity_poly.entity_id
_entity_poly.type
_entity_poly.pdbx_seq_one_letter_code
_entity_poly.pdbx_strand_id
1 'polypeptide(L)'
;MSKQRLSVHTDPSILKSQLRKDEKFSQGIRLYAVCQIAKGKSAEELEELYHVSHKSVCNWVHRYNSEGLQGLIDRPRGGRFSRLN
;
A
#
# COMPACT_ATOMS: atom_id res chain seq x y z
N MET A 1 -0.04 -12.47 -31.62
CA MET A 1 1.15 -11.78 -31.08
C MET A 1 1.60 -12.51 -29.83
N SER A 2 2.76 -13.18 -29.86
CA SER A 2 3.26 -13.93 -28.71
C SER A 2 3.70 -12.95 -27.60
N LYS A 3 3.17 -13.09 -26.38
CA LYS A 3 3.53 -12.22 -25.26
C LYS A 3 4.97 -12.55 -24.85
N GLN A 4 5.88 -11.59 -25.01
CA GLN A 4 7.27 -11.75 -24.58
C GLN A 4 7.32 -11.97 -23.06
N ARG A 5 8.05 -13.00 -22.61
CA ARG A 5 8.27 -13.26 -21.19
C ARG A 5 9.38 -12.33 -20.69
N LEU A 6 9.02 -11.43 -19.79
CA LEU A 6 9.96 -10.52 -19.13
C LEU A 6 10.54 -11.18 -17.89
N SER A 7 11.83 -10.90 -17.61
CA SER A 7 12.52 -11.33 -16.39
C SER A 7 13.22 -10.15 -15.73
N VAL A 8 13.24 -10.14 -14.41
CA VAL A 8 13.97 -9.16 -13.61
C VAL A 8 15.15 -9.88 -12.96
N HIS A 9 16.37 -9.40 -13.18
CA HIS A 9 17.61 -9.98 -12.67
C HIS A 9 18.06 -9.32 -11.35
N THR A 10 17.12 -9.03 -10.47
CA THR A 10 17.37 -8.37 -9.18
C THR A 10 16.56 -9.05 -8.11
N ASP A 11 17.14 -9.21 -6.93
CA ASP A 11 16.46 -9.81 -5.79
C ASP A 11 15.19 -9.00 -5.42
N PRO A 12 14.02 -9.65 -5.25
CA PRO A 12 12.78 -8.94 -4.90
C PRO A 12 12.87 -8.10 -3.62
N SER A 13 13.74 -8.45 -2.67
CA SER A 13 13.91 -7.71 -1.42
C SER A 13 14.54 -6.34 -1.67
N ILE A 14 15.48 -6.25 -2.62
CA ILE A 14 16.09 -4.98 -3.02
C ILE A 14 15.04 -4.07 -3.67
N LEU A 15 14.23 -4.62 -4.57
CA LEU A 15 13.11 -3.90 -5.20
C LEU A 15 12.14 -3.36 -4.14
N LYS A 16 11.72 -4.21 -3.19
CA LYS A 16 10.83 -3.82 -2.09
C LYS A 16 11.43 -2.70 -1.22
N SER A 17 12.75 -2.70 -1.00
CA SER A 17 13.43 -1.68 -0.19
C SER A 17 13.40 -0.29 -0.83
N GLN A 18 13.39 -0.21 -2.16
CA GLN A 18 13.32 1.03 -2.91
C GLN A 18 11.93 1.69 -2.78
N LEU A 19 10.88 0.90 -2.62
CA LEU A 19 9.49 1.39 -2.50
C LEU A 19 9.23 2.11 -1.17
N ARG A 20 9.94 1.73 -0.09
CA ARG A 20 9.63 2.18 1.28
C ARG A 20 10.10 3.59 1.61
N LYS A 21 10.94 4.20 0.78
CA LYS A 21 11.57 5.49 1.09
C LYS A 21 10.76 6.71 0.61
N ASP A 22 9.75 6.50 -0.21
CA ASP A 22 8.99 7.59 -0.83
C ASP A 22 7.51 7.53 -0.41
N GLU A 23 7.06 8.61 0.24
CA GLU A 23 5.68 8.78 0.69
C GLU A 23 4.69 8.83 -0.48
N LYS A 24 5.05 9.50 -1.58
CA LYS A 24 4.21 9.56 -2.78
C LYS A 24 4.07 8.18 -3.40
N PHE A 25 5.14 7.40 -3.38
CA PHE A 25 5.09 6.02 -3.86
C PHE A 25 4.14 5.16 -3.02
N SER A 26 4.24 5.28 -1.70
CA SER A 26 3.34 4.59 -0.76
C SER A 26 1.88 5.01 -0.97
N GLN A 27 1.62 6.31 -1.16
CA GLN A 27 0.29 6.83 -1.48
C GLN A 27 -0.24 6.26 -2.80
N GLY A 28 0.62 6.17 -3.83
CA GLY A 28 0.29 5.59 -5.13
C GLY A 28 -0.10 4.11 -5.05
N ILE A 29 0.66 3.29 -4.30
CA ILE A 29 0.31 1.88 -4.07
C ILE A 29 -1.09 1.77 -3.45
N ARG A 30 -1.36 2.56 -2.40
CA ARG A 30 -2.63 2.54 -1.69
C ARG A 30 -3.78 2.98 -2.60
N LEU A 31 -3.57 4.02 -3.39
CA LEU A 31 -4.56 4.50 -4.35
C LEU A 31 -4.88 3.42 -5.39
N TYR A 32 -3.85 2.72 -5.87
CA TYR A 32 -4.05 1.63 -6.81
C TYR A 32 -4.80 0.45 -6.18
N ALA A 33 -4.54 0.13 -4.90
CA ALA A 33 -5.31 -0.87 -4.16
C ALA A 33 -6.79 -0.48 -4.05
N VAL A 34 -7.10 0.79 -3.72
CA VAL A 34 -8.49 1.28 -3.70
C VAL A 34 -9.15 1.16 -5.09
N CYS A 35 -8.41 1.46 -6.17
CA CYS A 35 -8.89 1.27 -7.53
C CYS A 35 -9.21 -0.20 -7.86
N GLN A 36 -8.43 -1.16 -7.34
CA GLN A 36 -8.72 -2.59 -7.52
C GLN A 36 -10.00 -3.02 -6.77
N ILE A 37 -10.21 -2.52 -5.54
CA ILE A 37 -11.46 -2.76 -4.80
C ILE A 37 -12.65 -2.18 -5.58
N ALA A 38 -12.52 -0.98 -6.14
CA ALA A 38 -13.56 -0.37 -6.97
C ALA A 38 -13.86 -1.18 -8.25
N LYS A 39 -12.91 -1.98 -8.74
CA LYS A 39 -13.09 -2.92 -9.86
C LYS A 39 -13.67 -4.28 -9.44
N GLY A 40 -14.01 -4.46 -8.16
CA GLY A 40 -14.64 -5.68 -7.65
C GLY A 40 -13.68 -6.72 -7.10
N LYS A 41 -12.39 -6.42 -6.94
CA LYS A 41 -11.48 -7.32 -6.21
C LYS A 41 -11.79 -7.35 -4.72
N SER A 42 -11.54 -8.48 -4.08
CA SER A 42 -11.68 -8.62 -2.63
C SER A 42 -10.43 -8.08 -1.90
N ALA A 43 -10.59 -7.72 -0.63
CA ALA A 43 -9.45 -7.31 0.19
C ALA A 43 -8.47 -8.48 0.48
N GLU A 44 -8.94 -9.72 0.42
CA GLU A 44 -8.12 -10.94 0.56
C GLU A 44 -7.19 -11.12 -0.65
N GLU A 45 -7.70 -10.94 -1.87
CA GLU A 45 -6.87 -10.95 -3.10
C GLU A 45 -5.77 -9.88 -3.04
N LEU A 46 -6.06 -8.74 -2.42
CA LEU A 46 -5.10 -7.65 -2.28
C LEU A 46 -4.09 -7.88 -1.15
N GLU A 47 -4.44 -8.64 -0.12
CA GLU A 47 -3.51 -9.03 0.95
C GLU A 47 -2.33 -9.83 0.38
N GLU A 48 -2.63 -10.82 -0.46
CA GLU A 48 -1.61 -11.60 -1.15
C GLU A 48 -0.81 -10.74 -2.15
N LEU A 49 -1.50 -9.94 -2.98
CA LEU A 49 -0.87 -9.16 -4.04
C LEU A 49 0.08 -8.09 -3.52
N TYR A 50 -0.29 -7.39 -2.44
CA TYR A 50 0.50 -6.30 -1.87
C TYR A 50 1.33 -6.72 -0.66
N HIS A 51 1.20 -7.96 -0.18
CA HIS A 51 1.83 -8.45 1.05
C HIS A 51 1.51 -7.55 2.26
N VAL A 52 0.24 -7.22 2.44
CA VAL A 52 -0.27 -6.39 3.54
C VAL A 52 -1.45 -7.09 4.20
N SER A 53 -1.76 -6.76 5.45
CA SER A 53 -2.93 -7.35 6.09
C SER A 53 -4.24 -6.92 5.41
N HIS A 54 -5.25 -7.80 5.39
CA HIS A 54 -6.63 -7.45 5.00
C HIS A 54 -7.11 -6.14 5.68
N LYS A 55 -6.82 -5.99 6.98
CA LYS A 55 -7.16 -4.79 7.76
C LYS A 55 -6.52 -3.51 7.19
N SER A 56 -5.29 -3.59 6.67
CA SER A 56 -4.64 -2.46 6.01
C SER A 56 -5.42 -2.01 4.78
N VAL A 57 -5.88 -2.96 3.96
CA VAL A 57 -6.70 -2.68 2.77
C VAL A 57 -8.02 -2.02 3.16
N CYS A 58 -8.74 -2.57 4.14
CA CYS A 58 -9.99 -1.97 4.65
C CYS A 58 -9.75 -0.53 5.15
N ASN A 59 -8.68 -0.30 5.90
CA ASN A 59 -8.34 1.02 6.41
C ASN A 59 -8.05 2.01 5.28
N TRP A 60 -7.35 1.59 4.22
CA TRP A 60 -7.08 2.47 3.07
C TRP A 60 -8.36 2.87 2.36
N VAL A 61 -9.26 1.91 2.10
CA VAL A 61 -10.57 2.18 1.47
C VAL A 61 -11.39 3.13 2.33
N HIS A 62 -11.50 2.86 3.64
CA HIS A 62 -12.24 3.73 4.55
C HIS A 62 -11.67 5.15 4.58
N ARG A 63 -10.35 5.30 4.73
CA ARG A 63 -9.70 6.61 4.74
C ARG A 63 -9.87 7.35 3.41
N TYR A 64 -9.79 6.64 2.28
CA TYR A 64 -10.04 7.25 0.97
C TYR A 64 -11.48 7.74 0.84
N ASN A 65 -12.47 6.95 1.27
CA ASN A 65 -13.87 7.36 1.20
C ASN A 65 -14.16 8.60 2.08
N SER A 66 -13.45 8.75 3.20
CA SER A 66 -13.62 9.88 4.12
C SER A 66 -12.82 11.13 3.72
N GLU A 67 -11.60 10.97 3.20
CA GLU A 67 -10.62 12.08 3.06
C GLU A 67 -10.01 12.19 1.65
N GLY A 68 -10.43 11.33 0.71
CA GLY A 68 -9.85 11.23 -0.62
C GLY A 68 -8.37 10.87 -0.58
N LEU A 69 -7.58 11.49 -1.48
CA LEU A 69 -6.14 11.23 -1.59
C LEU A 69 -5.36 11.55 -0.31
N GLN A 70 -5.78 12.55 0.46
CA GLN A 70 -5.14 12.91 1.74
C GLN A 70 -5.24 11.77 2.77
N GLY A 71 -6.32 11.00 2.70
CA GLY A 71 -6.52 9.80 3.52
C GLY A 71 -5.50 8.68 3.25
N LEU A 72 -4.74 8.74 2.17
CA LEU A 72 -3.76 7.71 1.81
C LEU A 72 -2.32 8.05 2.19
N ILE A 73 -2.11 9.21 2.81
CA ILE A 73 -0.80 9.67 3.28
C ILE A 73 -0.51 9.10 4.68
N ASP A 74 0.77 8.90 4.99
CA ASP A 74 1.18 8.49 6.32
C ASP A 74 0.89 9.62 7.31
N ARG A 75 0.21 9.28 8.41
CA ARG A 75 0.01 10.24 9.49
C ARG A 75 1.22 10.21 10.40
N PRO A 76 1.68 11.37 10.90
CA PRO A 76 2.67 11.38 11.97
C PRO A 76 2.12 10.54 13.11
N ARG A 77 2.86 9.50 13.49
CA ARG A 77 2.49 8.67 14.65
C ARG A 77 2.60 9.59 15.86
N GLY A 78 1.47 9.89 16.50
CA GLY A 78 1.48 10.50 17.83
C GLY A 78 2.25 9.56 18.75
N GLY A 79 3.50 9.89 19.03
CA GLY A 79 4.34 9.10 19.90
C GLY A 79 3.64 8.99 21.26
N ARG A 80 3.65 7.78 21.85
CA ARG A 80 3.30 7.64 23.25
C ARG A 80 4.39 8.38 24.02
N PHE A 81 4.06 9.52 24.65
CA PHE A 81 5.02 10.20 25.52
C PHE A 81 5.51 9.19 26.55
N SER A 82 6.79 8.86 26.51
CA SER A 82 7.45 8.07 27.53
C SER A 82 7.37 8.88 28.81
N ARG A 83 6.49 8.49 29.73
CA ARG A 83 6.54 8.97 31.10
C ARG A 83 7.74 8.29 31.77
N LEU A 84 8.94 8.78 31.48
CA LEU A 84 10.13 8.52 32.28
C LEU A 84 10.10 9.55 33.42
N ASN A 85 9.69 9.10 34.60
CA ASN A 85 10.01 9.73 35.88
C ASN A 85 11.21 8.98 36.46
#